data_AF-A0A914K574-F1
#
_entry.id   AF-A0A914K574-F1
#
_cell.length_a   1.000
_cell.length_b   1.000
_cell.length_c   1.000
_cell.angle_alpha   90.00
_cell.angle_beta   90.00
_cell.angle_gamma   90.00
#
_symmetry.space_group_name_H-M   'P 1'
#
loop_
_entity.id
_entity.type
_entity.pdbx_description
1 polymer ?
#
loop_
_entity_poly.entity_id
_entity_poly.type
_entity_poly.pdbx_seq_one_letter_code
_entity_poly.pdbx_strand_id
1 'polypeptide(L)'
;MRAVAAHINDAKRRVDAIQKIILWQKNVHGFRGPDIIENNHRTLISGELHCRALMKKSVQWSKPVQVYVFDQSIVFCKKDVLKKNSLVFKERMSLQTATVIDLNDGKGE
;
A
#
# COMPACT_ATOMS: atom_id res chain seq x y z
N MET A 1 -5.47 -34.48 -13.89
CA MET A 1 -5.51 -34.21 -12.43
C MET A 1 -4.78 -32.93 -11.99
N ARG A 2 -3.60 -32.57 -12.54
CA ARG A 2 -2.86 -31.35 -12.11
C ARG A 2 -3.60 -30.01 -12.38
N ALA A 3 -4.32 -29.90 -13.49
CA ALA A 3 -5.01 -28.65 -13.84
C ALA A 3 -6.15 -28.28 -12.87
N VAL A 4 -6.99 -29.25 -12.49
CA VAL A 4 -8.09 -29.03 -11.53
C VAL A 4 -7.54 -28.68 -10.13
N ALA A 5 -6.47 -29.35 -9.70
CA ALA A 5 -5.80 -29.04 -8.44
C ALA A 5 -5.15 -27.64 -8.44
N ALA A 6 -4.55 -27.21 -9.56
CA ALA A 6 -3.99 -25.87 -9.70
C ALA A 6 -5.08 -24.78 -9.60
N HIS A 7 -6.22 -24.96 -10.28
CA HIS A 7 -7.34 -24.02 -10.20
C HIS A 7 -7.94 -23.89 -8.79
N ILE A 8 -8.06 -24.99 -8.06
CA ILE A 8 -8.54 -24.98 -6.66
C ILE A 8 -7.53 -24.25 -5.75
N ASN A 9 -6.23 -24.51 -5.93
CA ASN A 9 -5.18 -23.86 -5.15
C ASN A 9 -5.17 -22.34 -5.38
N ASP A 10 -5.37 -21.89 -6.62
CA ASP A 10 -5.44 -20.47 -6.95
C ASP A 10 -6.68 -19.79 -6.38
N ALA A 11 -7.83 -20.46 -6.37
CA ALA A 11 -9.04 -19.95 -5.74
C ALA A 11 -8.85 -19.76 -4.22
N LYS A 12 -8.30 -20.78 -3.53
CA LYS A 12 -8.01 -20.70 -2.09
C LYS A 12 -7.00 -19.58 -1.78
N ARG A 13 -5.92 -19.49 -2.57
CA ARG A 13 -4.89 -18.45 -2.42
C ARG A 13 -5.45 -17.04 -2.56
N ARG A 14 -6.42 -16.82 -3.46
CA ARG A 14 -7.10 -15.52 -3.60
C ARG A 14 -7.93 -15.16 -2.38
N VAL A 15 -8.70 -16.11 -1.84
CA VAL A 15 -9.49 -15.89 -0.61
C VAL A 15 -8.57 -15.54 0.55
N ASP A 16 -7.48 -16.28 0.73
CA ASP A 16 -6.51 -16.02 1.81
C ASP A 16 -5.83 -14.64 1.63
N ALA A 17 -5.57 -14.21 0.39
CA ALA A 17 -5.02 -12.89 0.10
C ALA A 17 -5.99 -11.76 0.48
N ILE A 18 -7.26 -11.89 0.12
CA ILE A 18 -8.31 -10.93 0.47
C ILE A 18 -8.48 -10.85 1.99
N GLN A 19 -8.51 -12.00 2.69
CA GLN A 19 -8.60 -12.03 4.15
C GLN A 19 -7.43 -11.30 4.83
N LYS A 20 -6.21 -11.44 4.28
CA LYS A 20 -5.04 -10.69 4.77
C LYS A 20 -5.21 -9.18 4.61
N ILE A 21 -5.77 -8.72 3.49
CA ILE A 21 -6.06 -7.30 3.27
C ILE A 21 -7.08 -6.78 4.29
N ILE A 22 -8.17 -7.51 4.50
CA ILE A 22 -9.22 -7.13 5.47
C ILE A 22 -8.63 -7.04 6.88
N LEU A 23 -7.89 -8.06 7.31
CA LEU A 23 -7.26 -8.08 8.63
C LEU A 23 -6.25 -6.94 8.78
N TRP A 24 -5.46 -6.69 7.73
CA TRP A 24 -4.52 -5.58 7.71
C TRP A 24 -5.24 -4.24 7.87
N GLN A 25 -6.30 -3.98 7.10
CA GLN A 25 -7.04 -2.72 7.14
C GLN A 25 -7.63 -2.46 8.53
N LYS A 26 -8.17 -3.49 9.18
CA LYS A 26 -8.71 -3.42 10.55
C LYS A 26 -7.65 -3.02 11.60
N ASN A 27 -6.38 -3.37 11.36
CA ASN A 27 -5.28 -3.05 12.26
C ASN A 27 -4.71 -1.63 12.04
N VAL A 28 -5.15 -0.93 10.99
CA VAL A 28 -4.73 0.45 10.73
C VAL A 28 -5.63 1.43 11.46
N HIS A 29 -5.06 2.27 12.31
CA HIS A 29 -5.81 3.29 13.03
C HIS A 29 -6.16 4.49 12.14
N GLY A 30 -7.40 4.96 12.30
CA GLY A 30 -7.90 6.16 11.60
C GLY A 30 -7.98 5.97 10.09
N PHE A 31 -8.21 4.73 9.63
CA PHE A 31 -8.41 4.43 8.23
C PHE A 31 -9.58 5.24 7.65
N ARG A 32 -9.41 5.81 6.46
CA ARG A 32 -10.40 6.70 5.82
C ARG A 32 -10.68 6.26 4.38
N GLY A 33 -11.95 6.36 4.01
CA GLY A 33 -12.46 5.95 2.69
C GLY A 33 -12.97 4.50 2.65
N PRO A 34 -13.44 4.04 1.47
CA PRO A 34 -13.92 2.67 1.24
C PRO A 34 -12.89 1.59 1.56
N ASP A 35 -13.40 0.38 1.75
CA ASP A 35 -12.60 -0.81 1.97
C ASP A 35 -11.67 -1.08 0.80
N ILE A 36 -10.44 -1.49 1.11
CA ILE A 36 -9.40 -1.72 0.09
C ILE A 36 -9.84 -2.82 -0.87
N ILE A 37 -10.58 -3.80 -0.38
CA ILE A 37 -11.07 -4.94 -1.15
C ILE A 37 -12.09 -4.58 -2.23
N GLU A 38 -12.66 -3.37 -2.22
CA GLU A 38 -13.58 -2.94 -3.28
C GLU A 38 -12.88 -2.84 -4.64
N ASN A 39 -11.61 -2.45 -4.64
CA ASN A 39 -10.82 -2.24 -5.86
C ASN A 39 -9.56 -3.10 -5.92
N ASN A 40 -9.21 -3.81 -4.84
CA ASN A 40 -7.94 -4.50 -4.72
C ASN A 40 -8.12 -5.94 -4.24
N HIS A 41 -7.40 -6.86 -4.87
CA HIS A 41 -7.53 -8.29 -4.61
C HIS A 41 -6.26 -8.91 -4.02
N ARG A 42 -5.14 -8.16 -4.05
CA ARG A 42 -3.84 -8.63 -3.54
C ARG A 42 -2.96 -7.47 -3.11
N THR A 43 -2.14 -7.72 -2.10
CA THR A 43 -0.97 -6.89 -1.81
C THR A 43 0.18 -7.32 -2.71
N LEU A 44 0.81 -6.36 -3.41
CA LEU A 44 1.98 -6.61 -4.24
C LEU A 44 3.26 -6.54 -3.42
N ILE A 45 3.48 -5.42 -2.74
CA ILE A 45 4.67 -5.18 -1.94
C ILE A 45 4.36 -4.24 -0.78
N SER A 46 5.13 -4.36 0.30
CA SER A 46 5.09 -3.44 1.43
C SER A 46 6.48 -3.19 1.96
N GLY A 47 6.80 -1.97 2.36
CA GLY A 47 8.12 -1.59 2.84
C GLY A 47 8.15 -0.22 3.50
N GLU A 48 9.25 0.09 4.18
CA GLU A 48 9.50 1.42 4.71
C GLU A 48 10.29 2.23 3.68
N LEU A 49 9.79 3.41 3.34
CA LEU A 49 10.38 4.30 2.35
C LEU A 49 10.52 5.70 2.93
N HIS A 50 11.58 6.41 2.55
CA HIS A 50 11.66 7.85 2.75
C HIS A 50 10.86 8.54 1.65
N CYS A 51 9.66 9.02 2.00
CA CYS A 51 8.81 9.73 1.06
C CYS A 51 8.90 11.24 1.26
N ARG A 52 8.82 11.96 0.14
CA ARG A 52 8.72 13.42 0.10
C ARG A 52 7.45 13.79 -0.65
N ALA A 53 6.58 14.57 -0.02
CA ALA A 53 5.44 15.17 -0.70
C ALA A 53 5.81 16.55 -1.24
N LEU A 54 5.56 16.77 -2.51
CA LEU A 54 5.80 18.02 -3.21
C LEU A 54 4.47 18.61 -3.67
N MET A 55 4.27 19.90 -3.43
CA MET A 55 3.16 20.67 -4.01
C MET A 55 3.73 21.91 -4.67
N LYS A 56 3.49 22.12 -5.97
CA LYS A 56 4.03 23.25 -6.75
C LYS A 56 5.56 23.43 -6.55
N LYS A 57 6.33 22.34 -6.62
CA LYS A 57 7.79 22.29 -6.36
C LYS A 57 8.25 22.63 -4.94
N SER A 58 7.34 22.90 -4.00
CA SER A 58 7.67 23.10 -2.59
C SER A 58 7.52 21.80 -1.79
N VAL A 59 8.48 21.53 -0.90
CA VAL A 59 8.43 20.35 -0.02
C VAL A 59 7.42 20.58 1.09
N GLN A 60 6.36 19.77 1.11
CA GLN A 60 5.33 19.83 2.15
C GLN A 60 5.75 19.01 3.37
N TRP A 61 6.29 17.81 3.15
CA TRP A 61 6.88 16.99 4.19
C TRP A 61 7.89 16.01 3.60
N SER A 62 8.84 15.57 4.43
CA SER A 62 9.86 14.57 4.09
C SER A 62 10.11 13.70 5.32
N LYS A 63 9.57 12.48 5.34
CA LYS A 63 9.60 11.58 6.52
C LYS A 63 9.62 10.11 6.08
N PRO A 64 10.17 9.21 6.91
CA PRO A 64 9.97 7.77 6.71
C PRO A 64 8.50 7.41 6.89
N VAL A 65 7.97 6.64 5.96
CA VAL A 65 6.59 6.14 5.97
C VAL A 65 6.58 4.67 5.59
N GLN A 66 5.62 3.93 6.14
CA GLN A 66 5.34 2.57 5.73
C GLN A 66 4.39 2.60 4.54
N VAL A 67 4.80 2.01 3.42
CA VAL A 67 4.02 1.98 2.18
C VAL A 67 3.50 0.58 1.93
N TYR A 68 2.25 0.50 1.48
CA TYR A 68 1.60 -0.72 1.04
C TYR A 68 1.09 -0.51 -0.38
N VAL A 69 1.60 -1.30 -1.31
CA VAL A 69 1.20 -1.28 -2.73
C VAL A 69 0.28 -2.47 -2.97
N PHE A 70 -0.95 -2.16 -3.33
CA PHE A 70 -1.94 -3.13 -3.79
C PHE A 70 -2.00 -3.11 -5.33
N ASP A 71 -2.88 -3.91 -5.92
CA ASP A 71 -3.03 -4.01 -7.38
C ASP A 71 -3.54 -2.72 -8.04
N GLN A 72 -4.41 -1.95 -7.38
CA GLN A 72 -4.98 -0.71 -7.96
C GLN A 72 -4.76 0.52 -7.10
N SER A 73 -4.14 0.39 -5.93
CA SER A 73 -3.96 1.49 -4.98
C SER A 73 -2.68 1.39 -4.18
N ILE A 74 -2.23 2.54 -3.68
CA ILE A 74 -1.15 2.64 -2.70
C ILE A 74 -1.71 3.28 -1.43
N VAL A 75 -1.35 2.73 -0.28
CA VAL A 75 -1.66 3.32 1.04
C VAL A 75 -0.37 3.66 1.78
N PHE A 76 -0.35 4.87 2.33
CA PHE A 76 0.73 5.39 3.15
C PHE A 76 0.31 5.37 4.62
N CYS A 77 1.15 4.77 5.45
CA CYS A 77 0.97 4.68 6.90
C CYS A 77 2.18 5.25 7.63
N LYS A 78 1.95 5.78 8.83
CA LYS A 78 3.02 6.10 9.78
C LYS A 78 3.08 5.00 10.83
N LYS A 79 4.27 4.46 11.09
CA LYS A 79 4.49 3.58 12.25
C LYS A 79 4.41 4.41 13.53
N ASP A 80 3.65 3.92 14.50
CA ASP A 80 3.69 4.48 15.86
C ASP A 80 5.02 4.07 16.51
N VAL A 81 5.72 5.04 17.10
CA VAL A 81 7.02 4.81 17.74
C VAL A 81 6.85 4.22 19.13
N LEU A 82 5.71 4.48 19.78
CA LEU A 82 5.42 4.05 21.15
C LEU A 82 4.65 2.72 21.17
N LYS A 83 3.72 2.51 20.23
CA LYS A 83 2.98 1.25 20.10
C LYS A 83 3.61 0.36 19.02
N LYS A 84 4.31 -0.68 19.46
CA LYS A 84 4.89 -1.70 18.58
C LYS A 84 3.83 -2.25 17.60
N ASN A 85 4.17 -2.28 16.32
CA ASN A 85 3.33 -2.75 15.22
C ASN A 85 2.04 -1.96 14.95
N SER A 86 1.87 -0.78 15.55
CA SER A 86 0.72 0.07 15.29
C SER A 86 0.95 0.94 14.04
N LEU A 87 -0.03 0.96 13.14
CA LEU A 87 -0.01 1.73 11.90
C LEU A 87 -1.09 2.81 11.98
N VAL A 88 -0.72 4.04 11.67
CA VAL A 88 -1.65 5.17 11.56
C VAL A 88 -1.81 5.52 10.09
N PHE A 89 -3.04 5.48 9.59
CA PHE A 89 -3.36 5.87 8.22
C PHE A 89 -2.95 7.32 7.97
N LYS A 90 -2.28 7.56 6.83
CA LYS A 90 -1.93 8.92 6.38
C LYS A 90 -2.71 9.29 5.14
N GLU A 91 -2.49 8.56 4.06
CA GLU A 91 -2.97 8.92 2.73
C GLU A 91 -3.18 7.67 1.89
N ARG A 92 -3.97 7.77 0.83
CA ARG A 92 -4.11 6.74 -0.20
C ARG A 92 -4.13 7.36 -1.58
N MET A 93 -3.69 6.61 -2.59
CA MET A 93 -3.64 7.05 -3.97
C MET A 93 -4.06 5.91 -4.90
N SER A 94 -4.81 6.24 -5.96
CA SER A 94 -5.10 5.27 -7.03
C SER A 94 -3.88 5.11 -7.93
N LEU A 95 -3.50 3.87 -8.20
CA LEU A 95 -2.46 3.56 -9.19
C LEU A 95 -2.92 3.85 -10.62
N GLN A 96 -4.22 3.94 -10.86
CA GLN A 96 -4.78 4.27 -12.17
C GLN A 96 -4.44 5.70 -12.59
N THR A 97 -4.25 6.60 -11.61
CA THR A 97 -3.93 8.01 -11.83
C THR A 97 -2.45 8.34 -11.57
N ALA A 98 -1.66 7.36 -11.11
CA ALA A 98 -0.28 7.57 -10.74
C ALA A 98 0.66 7.12 -11.87
N THR A 99 1.70 7.90 -12.12
CA THR A 99 2.79 7.55 -13.05
C THR A 99 4.06 7.29 -12.26
N VAL A 100 4.71 6.18 -12.54
CA VAL A 100 6.04 5.87 -11.97
C VAL A 100 7.08 6.42 -12.92
N ILE A 101 7.94 7.29 -12.41
CA ILE A 101 9.05 7.89 -13.14
C ILE A 101 10.32 7.51 -12.40
N ASP A 102 11.25 6.87 -13.11
CA ASP A 102 12.57 6.60 -12.58
C ASP A 102 13.39 7.89 -12.64
N LEU A 103 14.02 8.25 -11.52
CA LEU A 103 14.78 9.48 -11.39
C LEU A 103 16.23 9.12 -11.09
N ASN A 104 17.14 9.67 -11.89
CA ASN A 104 18.57 9.54 -11.63
C ASN A 104 18.96 10.32 -10.37
N ASP A 105 19.90 9.78 -9.61
CA ASP A 105 20.48 10.47 -8.46
C ASP A 105 21.17 11.77 -8.90
N GLY A 106 20.78 12.88 -8.28
CA GLY A 106 21.32 14.21 -8.55
C GLY A 106 20.39 15.32 -8.07
N LYS A 107 20.91 16.54 -7.96
CA LYS A 107 20.04 17.73 -8.01
C LYS A 107 19.55 17.82 -9.45
N GLY A 108 18.31 17.41 -9.71
CA GLY A 108 17.63 17.79 -10.94
C GLY A 108 17.69 19.31 -11.10
N GLU A 109 17.95 19.77 -12.33
CA GLU A 109 18.01 21.20 -12.71
C GLU A 109 16.84 22.04 -12.17
#